data_AF-A0A7X8XJM5-F1
#
_entry.id   AF-A0A7X8XJM5-F1
#
_cell.length_a   1.000
_cell.length_b   1.000
_cell.length_c   1.000
_cell.angle_alpha   90.00
_cell.angle_beta   90.00
_cell.angle_gamma   90.00
#
_symmetry.space_group_name_H-M   'P 1'
#
loop_
_entity.id
_entity.type
_entity.pdbx_description
1 polymer ?
#
loop_
_entity_poly.entity_id
_entity_poly.type
_entity_poly.pdbx_seq_one_letter_code
_entity_poly.pdbx_strand_id
1 'polypeptide(L)'
;MYSQALQAAVQAARRAGEILLAEFYRPGGPRGSSGHAPVDAEAEARIAQDLLSLFPDWGFRGEECSDLRRGGDHIWVVDPNDGTRAYLEGWRGSAVSIALVHQGRPVLGVVYAFAVGEGDLFTWAEGCGPVLRNGRPLSARTWPEHLSEQDVVLVSQHADHCPDFNARAVAPARFRAIPGIAWRLALVAAGEAVAAVSLSGPVDWDYAAGHALLRGAGAELYDGAGRPVGYDAQGRSFLTRCFGGPEPVVRDLAGRSWTLGRRQDSKLCWPSSQHILTDLGVLSRAQGCLLGQVAGDSLGSLVEFQRPEQILRVYPDGPRELANGGTWNTLAGQPTDDSEMALALARSILTSGGYSSGAAALAYGAWFRSGPFDVGNTTRYTLGGIPAEASPEDAEAICGRAALQVARQGGQANGSLMRISPLGVFGYALKPEALVELARRESALTHAHPVCRDACAAYVLAIAFAIRTGGSPRAVWEVARDWARDHADSAVLESISAAEQGPPARFTSQQGWVRIALQNAFYRLLHSATLEEGVVGTVACGGDTDTNAAIAGALLGAVHGRPAIPSGWESAVLSCRPLSSSPHPRPQEYWPVDVLFLAEKLAFLGRQQAG
;
A
#
# COMPACT_ATOMS: atom_id res chain seq x y z
N MET A 1 -19.99 -24.61 -22.93
CA MET A 1 -20.18 -23.26 -23.51
C MET A 1 -19.40 -22.21 -22.72
N TYR A 2 -19.75 -21.92 -21.46
CA TYR A 2 -19.10 -20.81 -20.71
C TYR A 2 -17.60 -20.99 -20.42
N SER A 3 -17.08 -22.21 -20.35
CA SER A 3 -15.64 -22.42 -20.23
C SER A 3 -14.84 -21.83 -21.41
N GLN A 4 -15.31 -22.05 -22.65
CA GLN A 4 -14.69 -21.49 -23.85
C GLN A 4 -14.86 -19.96 -23.91
N ALA A 5 -16.05 -19.46 -23.53
CA ALA A 5 -16.32 -18.02 -23.46
C ALA A 5 -15.42 -17.32 -22.43
N LEU A 6 -15.18 -17.94 -21.27
CA LEU A 6 -14.31 -17.41 -20.23
C LEU A 6 -12.86 -17.34 -20.71
N GLN A 7 -12.38 -18.39 -21.37
CA GLN A 7 -11.04 -18.37 -21.97
C GLN A 7 -10.90 -17.24 -23.01
N ALA A 8 -11.89 -17.06 -23.88
CA ALA A 8 -11.89 -15.97 -24.86
C ALA A 8 -11.87 -14.59 -24.19
N ALA A 9 -12.72 -14.37 -23.18
CA ALA A 9 -12.77 -13.12 -22.42
C ALA A 9 -11.48 -12.82 -21.67
N VAL A 10 -10.83 -13.83 -21.07
CA VAL A 10 -9.52 -13.68 -20.43
C VAL A 10 -8.46 -13.23 -21.43
N GLN A 11 -8.43 -13.83 -22.62
CA GLN A 11 -7.48 -13.47 -23.66
C GLN A 11 -7.74 -12.07 -24.21
N ALA A 12 -9.01 -11.70 -24.41
CA ALA A 12 -9.40 -10.35 -24.81
C ALA A 12 -8.99 -9.31 -23.76
N ALA A 13 -9.27 -9.55 -22.48
CA ALA A 13 -8.91 -8.66 -21.38
C ALA A 13 -7.40 -8.44 -21.29
N ARG A 14 -6.59 -9.50 -21.40
CA ARG A 14 -5.12 -9.39 -21.37
C ARG A 14 -4.59 -8.52 -22.51
N ARG A 15 -5.08 -8.74 -23.73
CA ARG A 15 -4.64 -7.98 -24.91
C ARG A 15 -5.09 -6.52 -24.88
N ALA A 16 -6.29 -6.25 -24.38
CA ALA A 16 -6.74 -4.89 -24.12
C ALA A 16 -5.87 -4.22 -23.04
N GLY A 17 -5.59 -4.94 -21.95
CA GLY A 17 -4.71 -4.48 -20.87
C GLY A 17 -3.29 -4.16 -21.35
N GLU A 18 -2.73 -4.92 -22.30
CA GLU A 18 -1.43 -4.60 -22.93
C GLU A 18 -1.45 -3.25 -23.65
N ILE A 19 -2.51 -2.96 -24.41
CA ILE A 19 -2.70 -1.69 -25.11
C ILE A 19 -2.79 -0.54 -24.10
N LEU A 20 -3.63 -0.70 -23.08
CA LEU A 20 -3.86 0.31 -22.03
C LEU A 20 -2.61 0.56 -21.19
N LEU A 21 -1.86 -0.50 -20.85
CA LEU A 21 -0.62 -0.40 -20.06
C LEU A 21 0.48 0.30 -20.86
N ALA A 22 0.62 -0.01 -22.15
CA ALA A 22 1.57 0.68 -23.02
C ALA A 22 1.27 2.18 -23.09
N GLU A 23 -0.01 2.55 -23.16
CA GLU A 23 -0.44 3.95 -23.14
C GLU A 23 -0.23 4.60 -21.76
N PHE A 24 -0.46 3.88 -20.66
CA PHE A 24 -0.23 4.36 -19.29
C PHE A 24 1.24 4.71 -19.02
N TYR A 25 2.16 3.96 -19.63
CA TYR A 25 3.61 4.14 -19.49
C TYR A 25 4.23 5.11 -20.49
N ARG A 26 3.42 5.84 -21.25
CA ARG A 26 3.93 6.87 -22.16
C ARG A 26 4.65 7.97 -21.39
N PRO A 27 5.75 8.51 -21.94
CA PRO A 27 6.33 9.74 -21.44
C PRO A 27 5.29 10.87 -21.39
N GLY A 28 5.07 11.46 -20.22
CA GLY A 28 4.05 12.48 -20.00
C GLY A 28 2.65 11.93 -19.64
N GLY A 29 2.49 10.62 -19.56
CA GLY A 29 1.24 9.95 -19.21
C GLY A 29 0.35 9.59 -20.42
N PRO A 30 -0.79 8.93 -20.16
CA PRO A 30 -1.72 8.53 -21.20
C PRO A 30 -2.38 9.73 -21.91
N ARG A 31 -2.70 9.57 -23.19
CA ARG A 31 -3.47 10.56 -23.97
C ARG A 31 -4.91 10.60 -23.48
N GLY A 32 -5.47 11.80 -23.34
CA GLY A 32 -6.87 12.00 -23.02
C GLY A 32 -7.09 13.16 -22.07
N SER A 33 -8.36 13.48 -21.81
CA SER A 33 -8.74 14.51 -20.86
C SER A 33 -10.20 14.32 -20.44
N SER A 34 -10.58 14.93 -19.31
CA SER A 34 -11.99 14.99 -18.87
C SER A 34 -12.69 13.64 -18.72
N GLY A 35 -11.94 12.56 -18.49
CA GLY A 35 -12.49 11.20 -18.35
C GLY A 35 -12.71 10.46 -19.65
N HIS A 36 -12.12 10.91 -20.76
CA HIS A 36 -12.09 10.17 -22.02
C HIS A 36 -10.64 10.00 -22.49
N ALA A 37 -10.26 8.77 -22.84
CA ALA A 37 -8.95 8.44 -23.38
C ALA A 37 -9.11 7.72 -24.73
N PRO A 38 -8.48 8.19 -25.83
CA PRO A 38 -8.63 7.56 -27.14
C PRO A 38 -8.24 6.07 -27.18
N VAL A 39 -7.38 5.64 -26.25
CA VAL A 39 -6.97 4.24 -26.10
C VAL A 39 -8.13 3.33 -25.67
N ASP A 40 -9.18 3.87 -25.03
CA ASP A 40 -10.34 3.11 -24.59
C ASP A 40 -11.07 2.50 -25.81
N ALA A 41 -11.25 3.30 -26.86
CA ALA A 41 -11.82 2.83 -28.14
C ALA A 41 -10.91 1.83 -28.86
N GLU A 42 -9.59 2.00 -28.81
CA GLU A 42 -8.61 1.05 -29.37
C GLU A 42 -8.70 -0.31 -28.66
N ALA A 43 -8.81 -0.29 -27.32
CA ALA A 43 -8.95 -1.48 -26.48
C ALA A 43 -10.30 -2.17 -26.68
N GLU A 44 -11.41 -1.42 -26.72
CA GLU A 44 -12.74 -1.99 -26.93
C GLU A 44 -12.87 -2.64 -28.31
N ALA A 45 -12.35 -1.99 -29.36
CA ALA A 45 -12.35 -2.56 -30.70
C ALA A 45 -11.62 -3.91 -30.74
N ARG A 46 -10.52 -4.04 -29.98
CA ARG A 46 -9.81 -5.31 -29.84
C ARG A 46 -10.65 -6.36 -29.12
N ILE A 47 -11.30 -6.00 -28.01
CA ILE A 47 -12.18 -6.91 -27.26
C ILE A 47 -13.33 -7.40 -28.16
N ALA A 48 -14.00 -6.48 -28.86
CA ALA A 48 -15.11 -6.79 -29.74
C ALA A 48 -14.68 -7.74 -30.87
N GLN A 49 -13.53 -7.50 -31.51
CA GLN A 49 -12.97 -8.38 -32.52
C GLN A 49 -12.73 -9.80 -31.99
N ASP A 50 -12.11 -9.91 -30.82
CA ASP A 50 -11.74 -11.19 -30.22
C ASP A 50 -12.98 -11.99 -29.80
N LEU A 51 -14.00 -11.33 -29.25
CA LEU A 51 -15.21 -12.00 -28.75
C LEU A 51 -16.20 -12.33 -29.88
N LEU A 52 -16.49 -11.38 -30.76
CA LEU A 52 -17.51 -11.55 -31.81
C LEU A 52 -17.07 -12.45 -32.96
N SER A 53 -15.77 -12.67 -33.13
CA SER A 53 -15.26 -13.67 -34.09
C SER A 53 -15.51 -15.12 -33.63
N LEU A 54 -15.52 -15.35 -32.31
CA LEU A 54 -15.79 -16.67 -31.72
C LEU A 54 -17.26 -16.88 -31.38
N PHE A 55 -17.99 -15.81 -31.06
CA PHE A 55 -19.39 -15.84 -30.66
C PHE A 55 -20.24 -14.91 -31.55
N PRO A 56 -20.38 -15.22 -32.86
CA PRO A 56 -21.05 -14.36 -33.82
C PRO A 56 -22.58 -14.30 -33.66
N ASP A 57 -23.18 -15.05 -32.74
CA ASP A 57 -24.63 -14.95 -32.49
C ASP A 57 -24.97 -14.14 -31.22
N TRP A 58 -23.95 -13.70 -30.48
CA TRP A 58 -24.11 -12.98 -29.21
C TRP A 58 -24.06 -11.47 -29.42
N GLY A 59 -24.83 -10.74 -28.62
CA GLY A 59 -24.82 -9.28 -28.61
C GLY A 59 -23.54 -8.70 -27.99
N PHE A 60 -23.29 -7.42 -28.24
CA PHE A 60 -22.20 -6.66 -27.66
C PHE A 60 -22.68 -5.27 -27.28
N ARG A 61 -22.41 -4.90 -26.03
CA ARG A 61 -22.65 -3.59 -25.43
C ARG A 61 -21.32 -3.11 -24.86
N GLY A 62 -20.75 -2.09 -25.49
CA GLY A 62 -19.52 -1.44 -25.07
C GLY A 62 -19.78 -0.03 -24.57
N GLU A 63 -18.81 0.56 -23.90
CA GLU A 63 -18.80 1.97 -23.50
C GLU A 63 -18.55 2.88 -24.71
N GLU A 64 -17.64 2.49 -25.60
CA GLU A 64 -17.10 3.34 -26.67
C GLU A 64 -17.84 3.18 -28.01
N CYS A 65 -18.43 2.01 -28.27
CA CYS A 65 -19.13 1.71 -29.51
C CYS A 65 -20.66 1.65 -29.36
N SER A 66 -21.35 1.72 -30.51
CA SER A 66 -22.81 1.53 -30.54
C SER A 66 -23.18 0.08 -30.25
N ASP A 67 -24.26 -0.12 -29.48
CA ASP A 67 -24.81 -1.43 -29.15
C ASP A 67 -25.03 -2.28 -30.43
N LEU A 68 -24.47 -3.50 -30.42
CA LEU A 68 -24.65 -4.50 -31.47
C LEU A 68 -25.57 -5.60 -30.98
N ARG A 69 -26.80 -5.64 -31.49
CA ARG A 69 -27.76 -6.70 -31.18
C ARG A 69 -27.66 -7.85 -32.17
N ARG A 70 -27.69 -9.08 -31.67
CA ARG A 70 -27.77 -10.32 -32.46
C ARG A 70 -28.95 -11.16 -31.98
N GLY A 71 -29.26 -12.26 -32.67
CA GLY A 71 -30.47 -13.05 -32.45
C GLY A 71 -30.55 -13.84 -31.13
N GLY A 72 -29.46 -13.95 -30.35
CA GLY A 72 -29.40 -14.72 -29.10
C GLY A 72 -29.68 -13.92 -27.82
N ASP A 73 -29.81 -14.65 -26.70
CA ASP A 73 -30.06 -14.11 -25.34
C ASP A 73 -28.77 -13.74 -24.58
N HIS A 74 -27.60 -13.99 -25.18
CA HIS A 74 -26.28 -13.71 -24.62
C HIS A 74 -25.77 -12.36 -25.11
N ILE A 75 -25.36 -11.51 -24.17
CA ILE A 75 -24.85 -10.17 -24.48
C ILE A 75 -23.55 -9.96 -23.70
N TRP A 76 -22.47 -9.69 -24.44
CA TRP A 76 -21.24 -9.17 -23.86
C TRP A 76 -21.48 -7.74 -23.38
N VAL A 77 -21.15 -7.44 -22.14
CA VAL A 77 -21.20 -6.10 -21.56
C VAL A 77 -19.77 -5.74 -21.16
N VAL A 78 -19.21 -4.70 -21.79
CA VAL A 78 -17.78 -4.41 -21.77
C VAL A 78 -17.54 -2.95 -21.43
N ASP A 79 -16.66 -2.73 -20.47
CA ASP A 79 -15.96 -1.47 -20.26
C ASP A 79 -14.47 -1.74 -20.53
N PRO A 80 -13.87 -1.12 -21.56
CA PRO A 80 -12.47 -1.34 -21.87
C PRO A 80 -11.54 -0.82 -20.78
N ASN A 81 -11.94 0.15 -19.97
CA ASN A 81 -11.10 0.85 -19.00
C ASN A 81 -11.91 1.48 -17.83
N ASP A 82 -12.54 0.66 -16.99
CA ASP A 82 -13.31 1.14 -15.83
C ASP A 82 -12.41 1.95 -14.90
N GLY A 83 -12.69 3.24 -14.81
CA GLY A 83 -11.87 4.21 -14.10
C GLY A 83 -11.01 5.12 -14.98
N THR A 84 -11.33 5.33 -16.27
CA THR A 84 -10.60 6.22 -17.21
C THR A 84 -10.13 7.55 -16.61
N ARG A 85 -10.95 8.24 -15.80
CA ARG A 85 -10.52 9.47 -15.12
C ARG A 85 -9.31 9.24 -14.20
N ALA A 86 -9.37 8.20 -13.37
CA ALA A 86 -8.29 7.84 -12.46
C ALA A 86 -7.06 7.35 -13.25
N TYR A 87 -7.26 6.60 -14.33
CA TYR A 87 -6.20 6.22 -15.26
C TYR A 87 -5.43 7.44 -15.80
N LEU A 88 -6.14 8.47 -16.26
CA LEU A 88 -5.53 9.73 -16.75
C LEU A 88 -4.80 10.53 -15.66
N GLU A 89 -5.20 10.38 -14.41
CA GLU A 89 -4.55 10.98 -13.23
C GLU A 89 -3.33 10.17 -12.75
N GLY A 90 -3.08 8.99 -13.31
CA GLY A 90 -1.95 8.12 -12.95
C GLY A 90 -2.26 7.06 -11.89
N TRP A 91 -3.53 6.79 -11.61
CA TRP A 91 -3.90 5.67 -10.74
C TRP A 91 -3.71 4.33 -11.44
N ARG A 92 -3.14 3.36 -10.74
CA ARG A 92 -2.88 2.01 -11.26
C ARG A 92 -4.09 1.07 -11.25
N GLY A 93 -5.16 1.41 -10.54
CA GLY A 93 -6.30 0.54 -10.29
C GLY A 93 -7.44 0.60 -11.33
N SER A 94 -7.19 1.16 -12.52
CA SER A 94 -8.14 1.06 -13.64
C SER A 94 -8.17 -0.37 -14.17
N ALA A 95 -9.31 -0.81 -14.70
CA ALA A 95 -9.47 -2.21 -15.08
C ALA A 95 -10.25 -2.43 -16.37
N VAL A 96 -9.84 -3.44 -17.15
CA VAL A 96 -10.70 -3.99 -18.21
C VAL A 96 -11.81 -4.80 -17.55
N SER A 97 -13.08 -4.53 -17.88
CA SER A 97 -14.27 -5.21 -17.35
C SER A 97 -15.03 -5.87 -18.48
N ILE A 98 -15.13 -7.20 -18.46
CA ILE A 98 -15.86 -7.99 -19.47
C ILE A 98 -16.84 -8.92 -18.77
N ALA A 99 -18.13 -8.74 -19.02
CA ALA A 99 -19.19 -9.61 -18.53
C ALA A 99 -19.95 -10.29 -19.67
N LEU A 100 -20.52 -11.45 -19.38
CA LEU A 100 -21.58 -12.04 -20.21
C LEU A 100 -22.88 -12.01 -19.42
N VAL A 101 -23.89 -11.34 -19.96
CA VAL A 101 -25.25 -11.34 -19.41
C VAL A 101 -26.09 -12.33 -20.21
N HIS A 102 -26.84 -13.17 -19.51
CA HIS A 102 -27.79 -14.12 -20.07
C HIS A 102 -29.07 -14.10 -19.23
N GLN A 103 -30.21 -13.87 -19.89
CA GLN A 103 -31.53 -13.79 -19.25
C GLN A 103 -31.58 -12.84 -18.04
N GLY A 104 -30.97 -11.65 -18.19
CA GLY A 104 -30.95 -10.60 -17.18
C GLY A 104 -30.00 -10.85 -16.01
N ARG A 105 -29.12 -11.86 -16.08
CA ARG A 105 -28.14 -12.20 -15.04
C ARG A 105 -26.71 -12.26 -15.60
N PRO A 106 -25.70 -11.78 -14.86
CA PRO A 106 -24.31 -11.84 -15.31
C PRO A 106 -23.73 -13.25 -15.01
N VAL A 107 -23.57 -14.07 -16.03
CA VAL A 107 -23.17 -15.49 -15.93
C VAL A 107 -21.66 -15.72 -16.07
N LEU A 108 -20.91 -14.68 -16.42
CA LEU A 108 -19.45 -14.68 -16.56
C LEU A 108 -18.92 -13.28 -16.29
N GLY A 109 -17.79 -13.17 -15.60
CA GLY A 109 -17.08 -11.92 -15.39
C GLY A 109 -15.57 -12.10 -15.45
N VAL A 110 -14.90 -11.15 -16.10
CA VAL A 110 -13.46 -10.97 -16.14
C VAL A 110 -13.16 -9.51 -15.79
N VAL A 111 -12.38 -9.30 -14.73
CA VAL A 111 -11.89 -7.97 -14.33
C VAL A 111 -10.37 -8.02 -14.32
N TYR A 112 -9.71 -7.13 -15.06
CA TYR A 112 -8.25 -7.08 -15.16
C TYR A 112 -7.69 -5.70 -14.86
N ALA A 113 -7.20 -5.49 -13.63
CA ALA A 113 -6.47 -4.29 -13.25
C ALA A 113 -5.02 -4.38 -13.75
N PHE A 114 -4.81 -3.93 -14.99
CA PHE A 114 -3.60 -4.18 -15.79
C PHE A 114 -2.35 -3.45 -15.29
N ALA A 115 -2.48 -2.33 -14.58
CA ALA A 115 -1.36 -1.52 -14.10
C ALA A 115 -0.96 -1.78 -12.63
N VAL A 116 -1.65 -2.71 -11.94
CA VAL A 116 -1.34 -3.12 -10.56
C VAL A 116 -0.30 -4.23 -10.55
N GLY A 117 0.94 -3.93 -10.18
CA GLY A 117 2.02 -4.91 -10.19
C GLY A 117 2.23 -5.47 -11.61
N GLU A 118 2.23 -6.81 -11.75
CA GLU A 118 2.26 -7.50 -13.05
C GLU A 118 0.86 -7.66 -13.69
N GLY A 119 -0.16 -7.07 -13.08
CA GLY A 119 -1.56 -7.15 -13.45
C GLY A 119 -2.36 -8.07 -12.51
N ASP A 120 -3.55 -7.62 -12.11
CA ASP A 120 -4.43 -8.36 -11.19
C ASP A 120 -5.73 -8.78 -11.90
N LEU A 121 -5.82 -10.07 -12.23
CA LEU A 121 -6.86 -10.67 -13.07
C LEU A 121 -7.81 -11.55 -12.24
N PHE A 122 -9.10 -11.23 -12.27
CA PHE A 122 -10.17 -12.00 -11.64
C PHE A 122 -11.10 -12.58 -12.69
N THR A 123 -11.49 -13.85 -12.50
CA THR A 123 -12.28 -14.57 -13.49
C THR A 123 -13.29 -15.48 -12.82
N TRP A 124 -14.51 -15.53 -13.34
CA TRP A 124 -15.51 -16.50 -12.95
C TRP A 124 -16.53 -16.72 -14.07
N ALA A 125 -17.07 -17.94 -14.15
CA ALA A 125 -18.22 -18.24 -14.99
C ALA A 125 -19.07 -19.35 -14.36
N GLU A 126 -20.39 -19.26 -14.57
CA GLU A 126 -21.34 -20.24 -14.09
C GLU A 126 -20.99 -21.66 -14.58
N GLY A 127 -20.97 -22.63 -13.66
CA GLY A 127 -20.60 -24.01 -13.96
C GLY A 127 -19.11 -24.25 -14.26
N CYS A 128 -18.23 -23.26 -14.09
CA CYS A 128 -16.79 -23.36 -14.41
C CYS A 128 -15.87 -23.42 -13.18
N GLY A 129 -16.42 -23.56 -11.98
CA GLY A 129 -15.67 -23.65 -10.72
C GLY A 129 -15.72 -22.36 -9.89
N PRO A 130 -14.80 -22.21 -8.90
CA PRO A 130 -14.76 -21.03 -8.04
C PRO A 130 -14.23 -19.81 -8.79
N VAL A 131 -14.33 -18.63 -8.17
CA VAL A 131 -13.63 -17.44 -8.65
C VAL A 131 -12.12 -17.70 -8.63
N LEU A 132 -11.42 -17.32 -9.70
CA LEU A 132 -9.96 -17.37 -9.76
C LEU A 132 -9.39 -15.95 -9.69
N ARG A 133 -8.26 -15.81 -9.00
CA ARG A 133 -7.39 -14.62 -9.07
C ARG A 133 -6.03 -15.04 -9.60
N ASN A 134 -5.59 -14.43 -10.70
CA ASN A 134 -4.32 -14.74 -11.37
C ASN A 134 -4.15 -16.25 -11.64
N GLY A 135 -5.25 -16.91 -12.03
CA GLY A 135 -5.29 -18.36 -12.31
C GLY A 135 -5.34 -19.26 -11.07
N ARG A 136 -5.30 -18.71 -9.85
CA ARG A 136 -5.41 -19.48 -8.61
C ARG A 136 -6.84 -19.44 -8.07
N PRO A 137 -7.42 -20.59 -7.67
CA PRO A 137 -8.76 -20.62 -7.08
C PRO A 137 -8.78 -19.90 -5.74
N LEU A 138 -9.79 -19.06 -5.55
CA LEU A 138 -10.08 -18.45 -4.26
C LEU A 138 -10.83 -19.45 -3.38
N SER A 139 -10.50 -19.44 -2.09
CA SER A 139 -11.17 -20.29 -1.10
C SER A 139 -12.58 -19.78 -0.85
N ALA A 140 -13.51 -20.70 -0.63
CA ALA A 140 -14.86 -20.34 -0.20
C ALA A 140 -14.77 -19.57 1.13
N ARG A 141 -15.54 -18.47 1.22
CA ARG A 141 -15.53 -17.58 2.38
C ARG A 141 -16.84 -17.67 3.13
N THR A 142 -16.75 -17.58 4.47
CA THR A 142 -17.92 -17.29 5.31
C THR A 142 -18.02 -15.77 5.42
N TRP A 143 -19.13 -15.22 4.95
CA TRP A 143 -19.39 -13.79 4.99
C TRP A 143 -19.93 -13.36 6.35
N PRO A 144 -19.53 -12.18 6.86
CA PRO A 144 -20.09 -11.65 8.10
C PRO A 144 -21.53 -11.18 7.91
N GLU A 145 -22.34 -11.28 8.96
CA GLU A 145 -23.71 -10.73 8.99
C GLU A 145 -23.74 -9.24 9.31
N HIS A 146 -22.69 -8.74 9.99
CA HIS A 146 -22.56 -7.35 10.41
C HIS A 146 -21.13 -6.86 10.24
N LEU A 147 -20.96 -5.56 10.01
CA LEU A 147 -19.65 -4.92 9.96
C LEU A 147 -19.04 -4.84 11.37
N SER A 148 -17.73 -5.04 11.44
CA SER A 148 -16.87 -4.88 12.62
C SER A 148 -15.77 -3.85 12.38
N GLU A 149 -15.02 -3.48 13.42
CA GLU A 149 -13.91 -2.51 13.32
C GLU A 149 -12.72 -3.02 12.49
N GLN A 150 -12.60 -4.33 12.31
CA GLN A 150 -11.55 -4.94 11.49
C GLN A 150 -11.87 -4.92 10.00
N ASP A 151 -13.17 -4.85 9.67
CA ASP A 151 -13.65 -4.90 8.30
C ASP A 151 -13.31 -3.63 7.53
N VAL A 152 -13.22 -3.80 6.21
CA VAL A 152 -12.90 -2.73 5.27
C VAL A 152 -13.99 -2.68 4.20
N VAL A 153 -14.45 -1.46 3.92
CA VAL A 153 -15.37 -1.13 2.83
C VAL A 153 -14.62 -0.34 1.76
N LEU A 154 -14.66 -0.80 0.51
CA LEU A 154 -14.03 -0.12 -0.61
C LEU A 154 -14.92 0.99 -1.15
N VAL A 155 -14.38 2.19 -1.24
CA VAL A 155 -15.08 3.41 -1.69
C VAL A 155 -14.28 4.07 -2.81
N SER A 156 -14.90 5.04 -3.51
CA SER A 156 -14.27 5.69 -4.65
C SER A 156 -12.98 6.41 -4.26
N GLN A 157 -12.04 6.54 -5.19
CA GLN A 157 -10.68 7.05 -5.01
C GLN A 157 -10.58 8.45 -4.36
N HIS A 158 -11.63 9.26 -4.46
CA HIS A 158 -11.69 10.62 -3.89
C HIS A 158 -12.22 10.67 -2.44
N ALA A 159 -12.44 9.52 -1.79
CA ALA A 159 -12.99 9.45 -0.44
C ALA A 159 -12.16 10.20 0.60
N ASP A 160 -10.84 10.27 0.40
CA ASP A 160 -9.92 10.98 1.30
C ASP A 160 -10.03 12.51 1.26
N HIS A 161 -10.84 13.06 0.36
CA HIS A 161 -11.27 14.46 0.46
C HIS A 161 -12.42 14.69 1.45
N CYS A 162 -13.09 13.63 1.90
CA CYS A 162 -14.16 13.69 2.91
C CYS A 162 -14.02 12.51 3.90
N PRO A 163 -12.88 12.35 4.59
CA PRO A 163 -12.59 11.13 5.35
C PRO A 163 -13.52 10.94 6.55
N ASP A 164 -13.88 11.99 7.29
CA ASP A 164 -14.83 11.89 8.41
C ASP A 164 -16.22 11.42 7.96
N PHE A 165 -16.67 11.89 6.79
CA PHE A 165 -17.92 11.46 6.20
C PHE A 165 -17.87 9.96 5.85
N ASN A 166 -16.83 9.53 5.13
CA ASN A 166 -16.71 8.14 4.70
C ASN A 166 -16.55 7.21 5.90
N ALA A 167 -15.70 7.54 6.88
CA ALA A 167 -15.53 6.77 8.12
C ALA A 167 -16.85 6.60 8.88
N ARG A 168 -17.62 7.69 9.04
CA ARG A 168 -18.95 7.61 9.67
C ARG A 168 -19.94 6.78 8.85
N ALA A 169 -19.91 6.90 7.52
CA ALA A 169 -20.84 6.18 6.65
C ALA A 169 -20.62 4.65 6.69
N VAL A 170 -19.38 4.20 6.89
CA VAL A 170 -19.03 2.77 6.93
C VAL A 170 -18.88 2.19 8.34
N ALA A 171 -18.94 3.01 9.39
CA ALA A 171 -18.77 2.59 10.78
C ALA A 171 -19.65 1.36 11.17
N PRO A 172 -19.17 0.41 11.99
CA PRO A 172 -17.88 0.42 12.67
C PRO A 172 -16.68 0.06 11.77
N ALA A 173 -16.90 -0.36 10.53
CA ALA A 173 -15.83 -0.69 9.61
C ALA A 173 -14.98 0.52 9.20
N ARG A 174 -13.81 0.22 8.64
CA ARG A 174 -12.91 1.19 8.01
C ARG A 174 -13.19 1.28 6.51
N PHE A 175 -12.62 2.26 5.83
CA PHE A 175 -12.72 2.36 4.38
C PHE A 175 -11.36 2.38 3.70
N ARG A 176 -11.32 1.97 2.43
CA ARG A 176 -10.15 2.12 1.56
C ARG A 176 -10.58 2.72 0.23
N ALA A 177 -9.89 3.77 -0.20
CA ALA A 177 -10.16 4.46 -1.44
C ALA A 177 -9.52 3.71 -2.61
N ILE A 178 -10.32 3.25 -3.57
CA ILE A 178 -9.88 2.46 -4.73
C ILE A 178 -10.60 3.00 -5.99
N PRO A 179 -9.89 3.23 -7.10
CA PRO A 179 -10.51 3.63 -8.38
C PRO A 179 -11.20 2.43 -9.05
N GLY A 180 -12.16 2.72 -9.95
CA GLY A 180 -12.91 1.71 -10.70
C GLY A 180 -13.87 0.91 -9.81
N ILE A 181 -15.13 0.76 -10.21
CA ILE A 181 -16.06 -0.10 -9.44
C ILE A 181 -15.86 -1.58 -9.79
N ALA A 182 -15.45 -1.93 -11.01
CA ALA A 182 -15.16 -3.31 -11.42
C ALA A 182 -14.11 -3.94 -10.51
N TRP A 183 -12.96 -3.27 -10.33
CA TRP A 183 -11.86 -3.78 -9.50
C TRP A 183 -12.23 -3.83 -8.02
N ARG A 184 -12.99 -2.84 -7.51
CA ARG A 184 -13.50 -2.89 -6.13
C ARG A 184 -14.38 -4.11 -5.87
N LEU A 185 -15.32 -4.42 -6.77
CA LEU A 185 -16.17 -5.60 -6.65
C LEU A 185 -15.35 -6.90 -6.75
N ALA A 186 -14.32 -6.92 -7.60
CA ALA A 186 -13.41 -8.05 -7.72
C ALA A 186 -12.59 -8.28 -6.43
N LEU A 187 -12.08 -7.22 -5.79
CA LEU A 187 -11.40 -7.28 -4.49
C LEU A 187 -12.32 -7.77 -3.36
N VAL A 188 -13.59 -7.38 -3.38
CA VAL A 188 -14.59 -7.96 -2.47
C VAL A 188 -14.76 -9.45 -2.77
N ALA A 189 -14.96 -9.86 -4.02
CA ALA A 189 -15.05 -11.28 -4.37
C ALA A 189 -13.80 -12.10 -3.95
N ALA A 190 -12.62 -11.46 -3.91
CA ALA A 190 -11.36 -12.02 -3.41
C ALA A 190 -11.28 -12.16 -1.90
N GLY A 191 -12.17 -11.48 -1.17
CA GLY A 191 -12.19 -11.42 0.27
C GLY A 191 -11.26 -10.37 0.89
N GLU A 192 -10.66 -9.47 0.10
CA GLU A 192 -9.82 -8.39 0.63
C GLU A 192 -10.61 -7.27 1.32
N ALA A 193 -11.91 -7.22 1.08
CA ALA A 193 -12.85 -6.32 1.74
C ALA A 193 -14.19 -7.02 1.93
N VAL A 194 -15.05 -6.48 2.78
CA VAL A 194 -16.39 -7.03 3.02
C VAL A 194 -17.40 -6.46 2.02
N ALA A 195 -17.25 -5.19 1.65
CA ALA A 195 -18.17 -4.54 0.71
C ALA A 195 -17.47 -3.49 -0.16
N ALA A 196 -18.08 -3.16 -1.29
CA ALA A 196 -17.70 -2.09 -2.19
C ALA A 196 -18.90 -1.18 -2.47
N VAL A 197 -18.66 0.14 -2.52
CA VAL A 197 -19.71 1.16 -2.65
C VAL A 197 -19.37 2.16 -3.74
N SER A 198 -20.27 2.35 -4.71
CA SER A 198 -20.20 3.47 -5.66
C SER A 198 -21.40 4.41 -5.48
N LEU A 199 -21.13 5.71 -5.39
CA LEU A 199 -22.15 6.77 -5.22
C LEU A 199 -22.27 7.68 -6.45
N SER A 200 -21.52 7.39 -7.52
CA SER A 200 -21.34 8.28 -8.66
C SER A 200 -22.13 7.85 -9.90
N GLY A 201 -23.26 7.15 -9.70
CA GLY A 201 -24.12 6.70 -10.78
C GLY A 201 -23.43 5.78 -11.79
N PRO A 202 -22.85 4.64 -11.36
CA PRO A 202 -22.19 3.74 -12.30
C PRO A 202 -23.20 3.11 -13.26
N VAL A 203 -22.75 2.79 -14.46
CA VAL A 203 -23.53 2.19 -15.54
C VAL A 203 -23.19 0.70 -15.70
N ASP A 204 -24.04 -0.03 -16.43
CA ASP A 204 -24.00 -1.49 -16.51
C ASP A 204 -22.62 -2.10 -16.77
N TRP A 205 -21.86 -1.56 -17.72
CA TRP A 205 -20.52 -2.05 -18.05
C TRP A 205 -19.48 -1.86 -16.92
N ASP A 206 -19.59 -0.80 -16.12
CA ASP A 206 -18.69 -0.54 -14.99
C ASP A 206 -18.73 -1.69 -13.96
N TYR A 207 -19.91 -2.29 -13.72
CA TYR A 207 -20.09 -3.25 -12.62
C TYR A 207 -20.50 -4.66 -13.03
N ALA A 208 -20.91 -4.92 -14.27
CA ALA A 208 -21.43 -6.25 -14.66
C ALA A 208 -20.42 -7.38 -14.45
N ALA A 209 -19.14 -7.15 -14.74
CA ALA A 209 -18.11 -8.18 -14.55
C ALA A 209 -17.85 -8.42 -13.05
N GLY A 210 -17.74 -7.34 -12.28
CA GLY A 210 -17.61 -7.38 -10.83
C GLY A 210 -18.80 -8.06 -10.13
N HIS A 211 -20.02 -7.81 -10.61
CA HIS A 211 -21.24 -8.45 -10.15
C HIS A 211 -21.21 -9.96 -10.41
N ALA A 212 -20.75 -10.42 -11.58
CA ALA A 212 -20.56 -11.84 -11.84
C ALA A 212 -19.57 -12.48 -10.84
N LEU A 213 -18.45 -11.80 -10.56
CA LEU A 213 -17.45 -12.27 -9.59
C LEU A 213 -18.03 -12.39 -8.18
N LEU A 214 -18.83 -11.40 -7.73
CA LEU A 214 -19.52 -11.46 -6.44
C LEU A 214 -20.45 -12.67 -6.36
N ARG A 215 -21.25 -12.93 -7.40
CA ARG A 215 -22.11 -14.12 -7.47
C ARG A 215 -21.30 -15.40 -7.32
N GLY A 216 -20.15 -15.47 -8.00
CA GLY A 216 -19.22 -16.59 -7.89
C GLY A 216 -18.62 -16.78 -6.48
N ALA A 217 -18.54 -15.71 -5.70
CA ALA A 217 -18.07 -15.70 -4.32
C ALA A 217 -19.20 -15.83 -3.28
N GLY A 218 -20.46 -16.04 -3.71
CA GLY A 218 -21.61 -16.14 -2.81
C GLY A 218 -22.07 -14.79 -2.22
N ALA A 219 -21.71 -13.68 -2.86
CA ALA A 219 -22.14 -12.32 -2.56
C ALA A 219 -23.04 -11.79 -3.71
N GLU A 220 -23.59 -10.58 -3.56
CA GLU A 220 -24.49 -10.01 -4.57
C GLU A 220 -24.35 -8.49 -4.69
N LEU A 221 -24.84 -7.91 -5.80
CA LEU A 221 -24.88 -6.47 -6.03
C LEU A 221 -26.29 -5.89 -5.78
N TYR A 222 -26.36 -4.80 -5.02
CA TYR A 222 -27.60 -4.11 -4.67
C TYR A 222 -27.61 -2.65 -5.14
N ASP A 223 -28.79 -2.18 -5.51
CA ASP A 223 -29.05 -0.78 -5.88
C ASP A 223 -29.19 0.14 -4.65
N GLY A 224 -29.39 1.42 -4.90
CA GLY A 224 -29.62 2.41 -3.86
C GLY A 224 -30.90 2.26 -3.03
N ALA A 225 -31.82 1.39 -3.43
CA ALA A 225 -33.02 1.05 -2.68
C ALA A 225 -32.89 -0.29 -1.94
N GLY A 226 -31.70 -0.92 -1.95
CA GLY A 226 -31.46 -2.21 -1.32
C GLY A 226 -32.11 -3.37 -2.06
N ARG A 227 -32.29 -3.27 -3.38
CA ARG A 227 -32.81 -4.35 -4.24
C ARG A 227 -31.66 -4.99 -5.04
N PRO A 228 -31.67 -6.32 -5.25
CA PRO A 228 -30.71 -6.97 -6.13
C PRO A 228 -30.71 -6.38 -7.53
N VAL A 229 -29.54 -6.18 -8.11
CA VAL A 229 -29.38 -5.60 -9.46
C VAL A 229 -29.70 -6.67 -10.51
N GLY A 230 -30.43 -6.26 -11.55
CA GLY A 230 -30.69 -7.07 -12.74
C GLY A 230 -30.42 -6.30 -14.01
N TYR A 231 -30.48 -7.00 -15.15
CA TYR A 231 -30.25 -6.44 -16.48
C TYR A 231 -31.45 -6.71 -17.38
N ASP A 232 -31.76 -5.78 -18.28
CA ASP A 232 -32.81 -6.00 -19.28
C ASP A 232 -32.35 -6.95 -20.41
N ALA A 233 -33.23 -7.20 -21.37
CA ALA A 233 -32.95 -8.06 -22.53
C ALA A 233 -31.93 -7.47 -23.53
N GLN A 234 -31.38 -6.29 -23.24
CA GLN A 234 -30.29 -5.63 -23.94
C GLN A 234 -29.02 -5.58 -23.08
N GLY A 235 -29.02 -6.21 -21.90
CA GLY A 235 -27.91 -6.15 -20.96
C GLY A 235 -27.79 -4.79 -20.24
N ARG A 236 -28.83 -3.95 -20.32
CA ARG A 236 -28.80 -2.61 -19.75
C ARG A 236 -29.21 -2.61 -18.30
N SER A 237 -28.56 -1.76 -17.51
CA SER A 237 -28.91 -1.50 -16.12
C SER A 237 -28.39 -0.13 -15.69
N PHE A 238 -29.21 0.63 -14.99
CA PHE A 238 -28.92 2.01 -14.60
C PHE A 238 -29.06 2.17 -13.08
N LEU A 239 -27.99 2.61 -12.43
CA LEU A 239 -27.94 2.78 -10.98
C LEU A 239 -27.50 4.21 -10.65
N THR A 240 -28.08 4.79 -9.61
CA THR A 240 -27.57 6.04 -9.02
C THR A 240 -26.43 5.77 -8.02
N ARG A 241 -26.49 4.61 -7.36
CA ARG A 241 -25.50 4.10 -6.41
C ARG A 241 -25.63 2.59 -6.34
N CYS A 242 -24.53 1.90 -6.01
CA CYS A 242 -24.50 0.45 -5.87
C CYS A 242 -23.66 0.01 -4.66
N PHE A 243 -24.02 -1.15 -4.11
CA PHE A 243 -23.42 -1.77 -2.93
C PHE A 243 -23.19 -3.26 -3.22
N GLY A 244 -21.95 -3.70 -3.27
CA GLY A 244 -21.58 -5.09 -3.56
C GLY A 244 -20.94 -5.77 -2.36
N GLY A 245 -21.37 -6.99 -2.02
CA GLY A 245 -20.97 -7.69 -0.79
C GLY A 245 -22.06 -8.66 -0.30
N PRO A 246 -21.94 -9.20 0.92
CA PRO A 246 -22.94 -10.11 1.46
C PRO A 246 -24.24 -9.36 1.81
N GLU A 247 -25.39 -9.99 1.52
CA GLU A 247 -26.72 -9.37 1.60
C GLU A 247 -26.98 -8.58 2.90
N PRO A 248 -26.74 -9.13 4.11
CA PRO A 248 -27.01 -8.39 5.35
C PRO A 248 -26.23 -7.06 5.45
N VAL A 249 -24.95 -7.09 5.05
CA VAL A 249 -24.06 -5.92 5.12
C VAL A 249 -24.43 -4.87 4.08
N VAL A 250 -24.66 -5.28 2.83
CA VAL A 250 -24.96 -4.31 1.76
C VAL A 250 -26.35 -3.70 1.88
N ARG A 251 -27.33 -4.43 2.43
CA ARG A 251 -28.64 -3.87 2.77
C ARG A 251 -28.54 -2.82 3.88
N ASP A 252 -27.75 -3.10 4.91
CA ASP A 252 -27.45 -2.13 5.96
C ASP A 252 -26.79 -0.87 5.36
N LEU A 253 -25.69 -1.03 4.61
CA LEU A 253 -25.00 0.08 3.95
C LEU A 253 -25.92 0.89 3.01
N ALA A 254 -26.79 0.24 2.24
CA ALA A 254 -27.74 0.91 1.35
C ALA A 254 -28.79 1.74 2.12
N GLY A 255 -29.13 1.32 3.34
CA GLY A 255 -30.04 2.04 4.24
C GLY A 255 -29.42 3.24 4.96
N ARG A 256 -28.09 3.41 4.90
CA ARG A 256 -27.38 4.51 5.57
C ARG A 256 -27.45 5.83 4.80
N SER A 257 -27.16 6.91 5.51
CA SER A 257 -27.06 8.26 4.92
C SER A 257 -25.72 8.44 4.21
N TRP A 258 -25.79 8.69 2.90
CA TRP A 258 -24.64 8.96 2.03
C TRP A 258 -24.56 10.41 1.57
N THR A 259 -25.07 11.34 2.36
CA THR A 259 -25.01 12.77 2.06
C THR A 259 -23.57 13.29 2.19
N LEU A 260 -22.95 13.58 1.05
CA LEU A 260 -21.56 14.06 0.97
C LEU A 260 -21.31 15.23 1.92
N GLY A 261 -20.28 15.08 2.76
CA GLY A 261 -19.79 16.15 3.62
C GLY A 261 -18.98 17.21 2.87
N ARG A 262 -18.52 18.22 3.61
CA ARG A 262 -17.63 19.27 3.08
C ARG A 262 -16.31 18.64 2.61
N ARG A 263 -15.96 18.89 1.34
CA ARG A 263 -14.65 18.52 0.77
C ARG A 263 -13.55 19.33 1.47
N GLN A 264 -12.44 18.67 1.80
CA GLN A 264 -11.25 19.32 2.36
C GLN A 264 -10.03 19.15 1.45
N ASP A 265 -9.09 20.09 1.58
CA ASP A 265 -7.78 20.00 0.94
C ASP A 265 -7.00 18.86 1.59
N SER A 266 -6.69 17.83 0.80
CA SER A 266 -5.97 16.66 1.28
C SER A 266 -4.47 16.96 1.35
N LYS A 267 -3.82 16.53 2.45
CA LYS A 267 -2.36 16.59 2.63
C LYS A 267 -1.66 15.29 2.20
N LEU A 268 -2.44 14.32 1.71
CA LEU A 268 -1.93 13.06 1.21
C LEU A 268 -1.23 13.24 -0.15
N CYS A 269 -0.37 12.28 -0.46
CA CYS A 269 0.29 12.10 -1.73
C CYS A 269 -0.67 11.42 -2.69
N TRP A 270 -1.01 12.13 -3.77
CA TRP A 270 -1.87 11.61 -4.83
C TRP A 270 -1.03 11.06 -5.98
N PRO A 271 -1.49 10.07 -6.75
CA PRO A 271 -0.79 9.63 -7.95
C PRO A 271 -0.61 10.78 -8.96
N SER A 272 0.27 10.56 -9.94
CA SER A 272 0.51 11.52 -11.01
C SER A 272 0.91 10.77 -12.27
N SER A 273 0.19 11.01 -13.36
CA SER A 273 0.50 10.48 -14.68
C SER A 273 1.87 10.92 -15.24
N GLN A 274 2.48 11.96 -14.64
CA GLN A 274 3.84 12.41 -14.99
C GLN A 274 4.95 11.69 -14.20
N HIS A 275 4.59 11.01 -13.10
CA HIS A 275 5.54 10.37 -12.18
C HIS A 275 5.29 8.87 -12.05
N ILE A 276 5.11 8.20 -13.20
CA ILE A 276 4.86 6.76 -13.26
C ILE A 276 6.18 5.99 -13.34
N LEU A 277 6.38 5.06 -12.40
CA LEU A 277 7.53 4.17 -12.42
C LEU A 277 7.23 2.94 -13.30
N THR A 278 7.98 2.80 -14.40
CA THR A 278 7.75 1.71 -15.37
C THR A 278 8.50 0.41 -15.04
N ASP A 279 9.51 0.47 -14.18
CA ASP A 279 10.19 -0.73 -13.66
C ASP A 279 9.38 -1.33 -12.51
N LEU A 280 8.64 -2.41 -12.81
CA LEU A 280 7.78 -3.10 -11.85
C LEU A 280 8.56 -3.75 -10.70
N GLY A 281 9.80 -4.16 -10.94
CA GLY A 281 10.66 -4.75 -9.91
C GLY A 281 11.07 -3.71 -8.87
N VAL A 282 11.52 -2.54 -9.33
CA VAL A 282 11.83 -1.39 -8.46
C VAL A 282 10.56 -0.92 -7.74
N LEU A 283 9.43 -0.79 -8.45
CA LEU A 283 8.16 -0.39 -7.85
C LEU A 283 7.74 -1.33 -6.71
N SER A 284 7.75 -2.63 -6.98
CA SER A 284 7.37 -3.66 -6.01
C SER A 284 8.23 -3.58 -4.74
N ARG A 285 9.55 -3.45 -4.90
CA ARG A 285 10.50 -3.37 -3.77
C ARG A 285 10.43 -2.04 -3.03
N ALA A 286 10.24 -0.91 -3.72
CA ALA A 286 10.03 0.40 -3.10
C ALA A 286 8.74 0.42 -2.27
N GLN A 287 7.62 -0.07 -2.82
CA GLN A 287 6.36 -0.20 -2.11
C GLN A 287 6.46 -1.18 -0.94
N GLY A 288 7.12 -2.32 -1.14
CA GLY A 288 7.37 -3.30 -0.10
C GLY A 288 8.17 -2.72 1.06
N CYS A 289 9.19 -1.90 0.79
CA CYS A 289 10.00 -1.25 1.81
C CYS A 289 9.15 -0.36 2.75
N LEU A 290 8.42 0.62 2.21
CA LEU A 290 7.66 1.54 3.07
C LEU A 290 6.44 0.87 3.71
N LEU A 291 5.74 -0.01 2.99
CA LEU A 291 4.60 -0.73 3.55
C LEU A 291 5.03 -1.73 4.62
N GLY A 292 6.16 -2.42 4.41
CA GLY A 292 6.74 -3.34 5.38
C GLY A 292 7.20 -2.64 6.65
N GLN A 293 7.72 -1.41 6.54
CA GLN A 293 8.01 -0.57 7.70
C GLN A 293 6.75 -0.28 8.53
N VAL A 294 5.71 0.28 7.91
CA VAL A 294 4.47 0.64 8.64
C VAL A 294 3.78 -0.59 9.23
N ALA A 295 3.76 -1.71 8.50
CA ALA A 295 3.19 -2.95 8.99
C ALA A 295 4.00 -3.53 10.17
N GLY A 296 5.33 -3.48 10.10
CA GLY A 296 6.21 -3.93 11.17
C GLY A 296 6.05 -3.11 12.45
N ASP A 297 6.10 -1.79 12.32
CA ASP A 297 5.80 -0.81 13.38
C ASP A 297 4.46 -1.15 14.06
N SER A 298 3.37 -1.15 13.28
CA SER A 298 2.02 -1.37 13.82
C SER A 298 1.89 -2.74 14.50
N LEU A 299 2.48 -3.81 13.95
CA LEU A 299 2.46 -5.14 14.57
C LEU A 299 3.25 -5.17 15.87
N GLY A 300 4.42 -4.54 15.89
CA GLY A 300 5.30 -4.48 17.06
C GLY A 300 4.69 -3.67 18.21
N SER A 301 3.92 -2.62 17.91
CA SER A 301 3.24 -1.78 18.91
C SER A 301 2.22 -2.54 19.76
N LEU A 302 1.75 -3.71 19.29
CA LEU A 302 0.81 -4.55 20.03
C LEU A 302 1.39 -5.08 21.35
N VAL A 303 2.71 -5.23 21.42
CA VAL A 303 3.38 -5.91 22.54
C VAL A 303 4.67 -5.22 22.98
N GLU A 304 4.82 -3.95 22.67
CA GLU A 304 5.99 -3.15 23.03
C GLU A 304 6.26 -3.20 24.54
N PHE A 305 7.55 -3.30 24.88
CA PHE A 305 8.10 -3.46 26.22
C PHE A 305 7.77 -4.78 26.93
N GLN A 306 7.03 -5.70 26.30
CA GLN A 306 6.78 -7.01 26.87
C GLN A 306 7.99 -7.95 26.70
N ARG A 307 8.12 -8.91 27.63
CA ARG A 307 9.11 -10.00 27.50
C ARG A 307 8.57 -11.11 26.60
N PRO A 308 9.44 -11.89 25.93
CA PRO A 308 9.04 -13.02 25.09
C PRO A 308 8.00 -13.95 25.74
N GLU A 309 8.16 -14.26 27.04
CA GLU A 309 7.26 -15.20 27.73
C GLU A 309 5.86 -14.61 27.95
N GLN A 310 5.72 -13.28 27.99
CA GLN A 310 4.42 -12.61 28.09
C GLN A 310 3.73 -12.59 26.73
N ILE A 311 4.50 -12.32 25.68
CA ILE A 311 4.03 -12.31 24.29
C ILE A 311 3.49 -13.70 23.92
N LEU A 312 4.30 -14.75 24.13
CA LEU A 312 3.96 -16.12 23.74
C LEU A 312 2.77 -16.70 24.54
N ARG A 313 2.41 -16.12 25.68
CA ARG A 313 1.18 -16.51 26.42
C ARG A 313 -0.09 -16.03 25.73
N VAL A 314 -0.04 -14.86 25.10
CA VAL A 314 -1.19 -14.27 24.39
C VAL A 314 -1.18 -14.67 22.92
N TYR A 315 0.02 -14.74 22.33
CA TYR A 315 0.27 -15.08 20.93
C TYR A 315 1.27 -16.23 20.83
N PRO A 316 0.83 -17.50 20.98
CA PRO A 316 1.72 -18.66 20.94
C PRO A 316 2.60 -18.75 19.68
N ASP A 317 2.08 -18.28 18.54
CA ASP A 317 2.77 -18.27 17.24
C ASP A 317 3.30 -16.87 16.84
N GLY A 318 3.38 -15.95 17.82
CA GLY A 318 3.60 -14.53 17.63
C GLY A 318 2.35 -13.80 17.08
N PRO A 319 2.27 -12.46 17.23
CA PRO A 319 1.14 -11.71 16.68
C PRO A 319 1.19 -11.77 15.15
N ARG A 320 0.10 -12.20 14.51
CA ARG A 320 0.00 -12.41 13.06
C ARG A 320 -0.95 -11.43 12.37
N GLU A 321 -1.74 -10.70 13.15
CA GLU A 321 -2.76 -9.78 12.66
C GLU A 321 -2.50 -8.37 13.20
N LEU A 322 -2.66 -7.36 12.34
CA LEU A 322 -2.71 -5.97 12.78
C LEU A 322 -4.10 -5.74 13.39
N ALA A 323 -4.14 -5.36 14.67
CA ALA A 323 -5.37 -5.20 15.44
C ALA A 323 -5.42 -3.85 16.16
N ASN A 324 -6.62 -3.42 16.53
CA ASN A 324 -6.78 -2.29 17.46
C ASN A 324 -6.28 -2.71 18.84
N GLY A 325 -5.70 -1.78 19.60
CA GLY A 325 -5.25 -2.02 20.98
C GLY A 325 -3.73 -1.95 21.13
N GLY A 326 -3.15 -2.91 21.85
CA GLY A 326 -1.71 -2.92 22.12
C GLY A 326 -1.27 -2.00 23.26
N THR A 327 0.04 -1.80 23.37
CA THR A 327 0.67 -1.01 24.44
C THR A 327 0.13 0.42 24.49
N TRP A 328 -0.09 1.00 23.32
CA TRP A 328 -0.57 2.37 23.19
C TRP A 328 -2.07 2.47 22.90
N ASN A 329 -2.82 1.38 22.71
CA ASN A 329 -4.22 1.44 22.25
C ASN A 329 -4.37 2.14 20.87
N THR A 330 -3.55 1.75 19.91
CA THR A 330 -3.54 2.25 18.52
C THR A 330 -4.60 1.55 17.65
N LEU A 331 -4.89 2.11 16.48
CA LEU A 331 -5.70 1.42 15.46
C LEU A 331 -4.87 0.36 14.71
N ALA A 332 -5.52 -0.66 14.17
CA ALA A 332 -4.89 -1.60 13.24
C ALA A 332 -4.28 -0.84 12.04
N GLY A 333 -2.97 -0.92 11.86
CA GLY A 333 -2.22 -0.23 10.81
C GLY A 333 -1.80 1.21 11.16
N GLN A 334 -2.04 1.69 12.39
CA GLN A 334 -1.60 3.02 12.81
C GLN A 334 -0.10 3.03 13.11
N PRO A 335 0.67 3.95 12.50
CA PRO A 335 2.10 4.10 12.78
C PRO A 335 2.36 4.71 14.17
N THR A 336 3.49 4.34 14.79
CA THR A 336 4.11 5.04 15.94
C THR A 336 5.15 6.07 15.44
N ASP A 337 6.04 6.56 16.31
CA ASP A 337 7.06 7.53 15.91
C ASP A 337 8.00 6.99 14.81
N ASP A 338 8.27 5.68 14.79
CA ASP A 338 9.04 4.98 13.76
C ASP A 338 8.62 5.37 12.35
N SER A 339 7.35 5.12 12.02
CA SER A 339 6.84 5.33 10.67
C SER A 339 6.24 6.72 10.48
N GLU A 340 5.75 7.41 11.52
CA GLU A 340 5.36 8.82 11.37
C GLU A 340 6.55 9.68 10.96
N MET A 341 7.72 9.47 11.56
CA MET A 341 8.94 10.17 11.17
C MET A 341 9.43 9.75 9.77
N ALA A 342 9.28 8.49 9.37
CA ALA A 342 9.60 8.06 8.00
C ALA A 342 8.66 8.71 6.97
N LEU A 343 7.37 8.81 7.26
CA LEU A 343 6.41 9.53 6.41
C LEU A 343 6.78 11.02 6.32
N ALA A 344 7.21 11.63 7.42
CA ALA A 344 7.70 13.02 7.43
C ALA A 344 8.93 13.19 6.52
N LEU A 345 9.90 12.27 6.59
CA LEU A 345 11.09 12.28 5.73
C LEU A 345 10.73 12.07 4.25
N ALA A 346 9.85 11.12 3.96
CA ALA A 346 9.37 10.85 2.60
C ALA A 346 8.75 12.12 1.99
N ARG A 347 7.86 12.77 2.73
CA ARG A 347 7.19 14.00 2.28
C ARG A 347 8.16 15.18 2.16
N SER A 348 9.14 15.31 3.06
CA SER A 348 10.13 16.39 2.96
C SER A 348 10.98 16.25 1.70
N ILE A 349 11.43 15.03 1.37
CA ILE A 349 12.19 14.76 0.14
C ILE A 349 11.36 15.13 -1.11
N LEU A 350 10.10 14.69 -1.17
CA LEU A 350 9.24 14.98 -2.31
C LEU A 350 8.95 16.48 -2.45
N THR A 351 8.67 17.16 -1.34
CA THR A 351 8.35 18.60 -1.33
C THR A 351 9.55 19.45 -1.75
N SER A 352 10.76 19.05 -1.34
CA SER A 352 12.01 19.74 -1.71
C SER A 352 12.56 19.33 -3.08
N GLY A 353 11.95 18.38 -3.78
CA GLY A 353 12.48 17.84 -5.04
C GLY A 353 13.80 17.11 -4.87
N GLY A 354 14.12 16.63 -3.66
CA GLY A 354 15.38 16.01 -3.28
C GLY A 354 15.59 16.00 -1.77
N TYR A 355 16.61 15.28 -1.29
CA TYR A 355 16.95 15.30 0.13
C TYR A 355 17.58 16.64 0.54
N SER A 356 17.09 17.22 1.63
CA SER A 356 17.64 18.39 2.31
C SER A 356 17.57 18.18 3.83
N SER A 357 18.71 18.31 4.51
CA SER A 357 18.82 18.17 5.96
C SER A 357 17.91 19.15 6.72
N GLY A 358 17.94 20.44 6.35
CA GLY A 358 17.07 21.46 6.93
C GLY A 358 15.58 21.23 6.70
N ALA A 359 15.19 20.76 5.50
CA ALA A 359 13.80 20.43 5.23
C ALA A 359 13.32 19.22 6.06
N ALA A 360 14.17 18.20 6.22
CA ALA A 360 13.89 17.06 7.09
C ALA A 360 13.79 17.48 8.57
N ALA A 361 14.70 18.33 9.05
CA ALA A 361 14.65 18.87 10.41
C ALA A 361 13.36 19.65 10.69
N LEU A 362 12.91 20.47 9.73
CA LEU A 362 11.63 21.17 9.82
C LEU A 362 10.43 20.22 9.87
N ALA A 363 10.43 19.18 9.02
CA ALA A 363 9.38 18.18 9.01
C ALA A 363 9.31 17.43 10.35
N TYR A 364 10.45 17.06 10.93
CA TYR A 364 10.51 16.43 12.26
C TYR A 364 10.09 17.39 13.38
N GLY A 365 10.45 18.67 13.31
CA GLY A 365 9.96 19.68 14.25
C GLY A 365 8.45 19.87 14.17
N ALA A 366 7.86 19.87 12.97
CA ALA A 366 6.42 19.93 12.76
C ALA A 366 5.72 18.67 13.30
N TRP A 367 6.29 17.50 13.06
CA TRP A 367 5.85 16.24 13.64
C TRP A 367 5.85 16.31 15.17
N PHE A 368 6.96 16.70 15.79
CA PHE A 368 7.05 16.80 17.26
C PHE A 368 6.01 17.75 17.85
N ARG A 369 5.81 18.94 17.24
CA ARG A 369 4.81 19.92 17.69
C ARG A 369 3.37 19.48 17.48
N SER A 370 3.12 18.51 16.60
CA SER A 370 1.79 17.95 16.39
C SER A 370 1.32 17.00 17.49
N GLY A 371 2.13 16.79 18.53
CA GLY A 371 1.79 15.99 19.71
C GLY A 371 1.66 14.50 19.44
N PRO A 372 2.70 13.82 18.92
CA PRO A 372 2.72 12.37 18.81
C PRO A 372 2.63 11.75 20.22
N PHE A 373 1.97 10.58 20.31
CA PHE A 373 1.75 9.89 21.59
C PHE A 373 3.01 9.17 22.08
N ASP A 374 3.92 8.83 21.18
CA ASP A 374 5.24 8.30 21.50
C ASP A 374 6.36 9.14 20.88
N VAL A 375 7.46 9.30 21.62
CA VAL A 375 8.69 9.98 21.19
C VAL A 375 9.86 9.50 22.06
N GLY A 376 10.85 8.88 21.44
CA GLY A 376 12.11 8.53 22.11
C GLY A 376 12.84 9.73 22.75
N ASN A 377 13.51 9.51 23.88
CA ASN A 377 14.14 10.58 24.69
C ASN A 377 15.15 11.44 23.91
N THR A 378 16.03 10.81 23.13
CA THR A 378 16.99 11.53 22.28
C THR A 378 16.28 12.39 21.24
N THR A 379 15.31 11.82 20.53
CA THR A 379 14.48 12.53 19.55
C THR A 379 13.79 13.73 20.20
N ARG A 380 13.11 13.55 21.34
CA ARG A 380 12.47 14.62 22.11
C ARG A 380 13.43 15.74 22.47
N TYR A 381 14.61 15.41 22.99
CA TYR A 381 15.62 16.40 23.36
C TYR A 381 16.11 17.22 22.15
N THR A 382 16.35 16.55 21.01
CA THR A 382 16.89 17.20 19.81
C THR A 382 15.88 18.04 19.03
N LEU A 383 14.61 17.60 18.97
CA LEU A 383 13.57 18.27 18.21
C LEU A 383 12.81 19.33 19.01
N GLY A 384 12.73 19.19 20.33
CA GLY A 384 11.96 20.09 21.19
C GLY A 384 12.44 21.55 21.19
N GLY A 385 13.66 21.81 20.70
CA GLY A 385 14.20 23.16 20.54
C GLY A 385 13.85 23.85 19.21
N ILE A 386 13.18 23.18 18.26
CA ILE A 386 12.89 23.75 16.94
C ILE A 386 11.62 24.62 17.00
N PRO A 387 11.70 25.95 16.81
CA PRO A 387 10.52 26.81 16.77
C PRO A 387 9.66 26.58 15.51
N ALA A 388 8.40 27.03 15.53
CA ALA A 388 7.48 26.81 14.41
C ALA A 388 7.89 27.59 13.16
N GLU A 389 8.50 28.75 13.36
CA GLU A 389 8.95 29.73 12.39
C GLU A 389 10.44 29.58 12.00
N ALA A 390 11.09 28.48 12.39
CA ALA A 390 12.48 28.21 12.02
C ALA A 390 12.67 28.21 10.50
N SER A 391 13.82 28.73 10.04
CA SER A 391 14.32 28.42 8.69
C SER A 391 14.81 26.96 8.62
N PRO A 392 14.92 26.35 7.44
CA PRO A 392 15.56 25.05 7.28
C PRO A 392 16.96 24.99 7.89
N GLU A 393 17.76 26.04 7.68
CA GLU A 393 19.13 26.15 8.17
C GLU A 393 19.18 26.24 9.71
N ASP A 394 18.28 27.02 10.31
CA ASP A 394 18.18 27.14 11.77
C ASP A 394 17.74 25.81 12.40
N ALA A 395 16.73 25.16 11.81
CA ALA A 395 16.23 23.87 12.30
C ALA A 395 17.34 22.80 12.30
N GLU A 396 18.08 22.66 11.20
CA GLU A 396 19.24 21.77 11.09
C GLU A 396 20.30 22.11 12.13
N ALA A 397 20.65 23.39 12.28
CA ALA A 397 21.69 23.81 13.22
C ALA A 397 21.27 23.58 14.68
N ILE A 398 20.00 23.78 15.04
CA ILE A 398 19.47 23.56 16.39
C ILE A 398 19.53 22.08 16.75
N CYS A 399 18.90 21.21 15.94
CA CYS A 399 18.84 19.79 16.25
C CYS A 399 20.22 19.12 16.15
N GLY A 400 21.05 19.51 15.17
CA GLY A 400 22.41 18.99 15.03
C GLY A 400 23.31 19.32 16.23
N ARG A 401 23.22 20.54 16.81
CA ARG A 401 23.96 20.87 18.04
C ARG A 401 23.51 20.01 19.23
N ALA A 402 22.22 19.81 19.40
CA ALA A 402 21.67 18.96 20.46
C ALA A 402 22.08 17.49 20.26
N ALA A 403 22.03 16.99 19.03
CA ALA A 403 22.45 15.64 18.67
C ALA A 403 23.93 15.39 18.97
N LEU A 404 24.81 16.36 18.69
CA LEU A 404 26.22 16.28 19.04
C LEU A 404 26.45 16.24 20.56
N GLN A 405 25.64 16.94 21.34
CA GLN A 405 25.71 16.88 22.80
C GLN A 405 25.34 15.48 23.33
N VAL A 406 24.27 14.88 22.80
CA VAL A 406 23.88 13.50 23.15
C VAL A 406 24.97 12.49 22.73
N ALA A 407 25.54 12.67 21.52
CA ALA A 407 26.59 11.81 21.03
C ALA A 407 27.86 11.84 21.91
N ARG A 408 28.25 13.02 22.43
CA ARG A 408 29.38 13.18 23.36
C ARG A 408 29.17 12.46 24.70
N GLN A 409 27.91 12.19 25.07
CA GLN A 409 27.55 11.39 26.24
C GLN A 409 27.47 9.89 25.94
N GLY A 410 27.79 9.46 24.71
CA GLY A 410 27.77 8.07 24.29
C GLY A 410 26.38 7.55 23.90
N GLY A 411 25.41 8.43 23.64
CA GLY A 411 24.06 8.01 23.22
C GLY A 411 24.07 7.30 21.86
N GLN A 412 23.57 6.06 21.81
CA GLN A 412 23.52 5.21 20.62
C GLN A 412 22.12 4.67 20.32
N ALA A 413 21.09 5.50 20.48
CA ALA A 413 19.72 5.08 20.25
C ALA A 413 19.42 4.80 18.75
N ASN A 414 18.43 3.95 18.49
CA ASN A 414 17.94 3.54 17.16
C ASN A 414 17.03 4.57 16.47
N GLY A 415 16.70 5.68 17.13
CA GLY A 415 15.72 6.67 16.67
C GLY A 415 15.96 7.28 15.28
N SER A 416 17.19 7.23 14.78
CA SER A 416 17.53 7.62 13.40
C SER A 416 17.42 6.47 12.39
N LEU A 417 17.78 5.25 12.81
CA LEU A 417 17.72 4.06 11.94
C LEU A 417 16.28 3.70 11.59
N MET A 418 15.36 3.86 12.53
CA MET A 418 13.96 3.47 12.36
C MET A 418 13.21 4.23 11.27
N ARG A 419 13.62 5.48 10.99
CA ARG A 419 12.92 6.39 10.08
C ARG A 419 13.58 6.56 8.71
N ILE A 420 14.75 5.95 8.48
CA ILE A 420 15.62 6.31 7.35
C ILE A 420 15.30 5.59 6.04
N SER A 421 14.43 4.58 6.06
CA SER A 421 14.11 3.77 4.86
C SER A 421 13.65 4.58 3.61
N PRO A 422 12.94 5.73 3.73
CA PRO A 422 12.60 6.57 2.57
C PRO A 422 13.84 7.05 1.80
N LEU A 423 14.96 7.24 2.48
CA LEU A 423 16.22 7.63 1.83
C LEU A 423 16.82 6.48 1.01
N GLY A 424 16.62 5.23 1.42
CA GLY A 424 16.98 4.06 0.62
C GLY A 424 16.11 3.91 -0.62
N VAL A 425 14.80 4.18 -0.49
CA VAL A 425 13.87 4.19 -1.63
C VAL A 425 14.20 5.29 -2.62
N PHE A 426 14.39 6.53 -2.16
CA PHE A 426 14.81 7.65 -3.00
C PHE A 426 16.22 7.43 -3.58
N GLY A 427 17.16 6.97 -2.75
CA GLY A 427 18.55 6.80 -3.11
C GLY A 427 18.84 5.60 -3.99
N TYR A 428 17.85 4.78 -4.35
CA TYR A 428 18.10 3.50 -5.03
C TYR A 428 18.84 3.66 -6.36
N ALA A 429 18.76 4.80 -7.04
CA ALA A 429 19.48 5.06 -8.29
C ALA A 429 20.77 5.89 -8.11
N LEU A 430 21.01 6.46 -6.92
CA LEU A 430 22.18 7.31 -6.66
C LEU A 430 23.47 6.50 -6.54
N LYS A 431 24.61 7.17 -6.68
CA LYS A 431 25.92 6.57 -6.41
C LYS A 431 26.02 6.21 -4.92
N PRO A 432 26.59 5.03 -4.56
CA PRO A 432 26.69 4.58 -3.17
C PRO A 432 27.34 5.61 -2.24
N GLU A 433 28.40 6.29 -2.69
CA GLU A 433 29.14 7.26 -1.87
C GLU A 433 28.29 8.49 -1.54
N ALA A 434 27.53 8.99 -2.52
CA ALA A 434 26.61 10.10 -2.32
C ALA A 434 25.50 9.71 -1.33
N LEU A 435 24.94 8.51 -1.49
CA LEU A 435 23.87 8.01 -0.64
C LEU A 435 24.30 7.82 0.82
N VAL A 436 25.51 7.31 1.05
CA VAL A 436 26.13 7.19 2.38
C VAL A 436 26.21 8.55 3.07
N GLU A 437 26.67 9.58 2.35
CA GLU A 437 26.79 10.91 2.92
C GLU A 437 25.41 11.51 3.26
N LEU A 438 24.38 11.26 2.45
CA LEU A 438 23.02 11.65 2.79
C LEU A 438 22.52 10.93 4.05
N ALA A 439 22.75 9.63 4.17
CA ALA A 439 22.31 8.84 5.32
C ALA A 439 23.00 9.27 6.62
N ARG A 440 24.31 9.57 6.56
CA ARG A 440 25.07 10.09 7.70
C ARG A 440 24.61 11.48 8.13
N ARG A 441 24.18 12.34 7.19
CA ARG A 441 23.62 13.67 7.47
C ARG A 441 22.24 13.56 8.10
N GLU A 442 21.38 12.70 7.57
CA GLU A 442 20.03 12.46 8.13
C GLU A 442 20.10 11.98 9.57
N SER A 443 20.93 10.96 9.83
CA SER A 443 21.13 10.45 11.18
C SER A 443 21.59 11.55 12.13
N ALA A 444 22.52 12.40 11.69
CA ALA A 444 23.13 13.44 12.52
C ALA A 444 22.19 14.55 12.97
N LEU A 445 20.99 14.68 12.38
CA LEU A 445 19.97 15.63 12.84
C LEU A 445 19.53 15.36 14.28
N THR A 446 19.50 14.08 14.70
CA THR A 446 19.06 13.70 16.05
C THR A 446 20.03 12.72 16.74
N HIS A 447 20.78 11.93 15.98
CA HIS A 447 21.69 10.89 16.45
C HIS A 447 23.05 11.03 15.75
N ALA A 448 23.90 11.93 16.26
CA ALA A 448 25.19 12.27 15.65
C ALA A 448 26.34 11.29 16.00
N HIS A 449 26.07 10.26 16.81
CA HIS A 449 27.09 9.28 17.19
C HIS A 449 27.57 8.51 15.95
N PRO A 450 28.89 8.28 15.75
CA PRO A 450 29.44 7.57 14.58
C PRO A 450 28.75 6.23 14.29
N VAL A 451 28.58 5.38 15.32
CA VAL A 451 27.84 4.12 15.22
C VAL A 451 26.42 4.28 14.65
N CYS A 452 25.65 5.29 15.08
CA CYS A 452 24.30 5.53 14.53
C CYS A 452 24.37 5.94 13.06
N ARG A 453 25.27 6.87 12.72
CA ARG A 453 25.45 7.38 11.36
C ARG A 453 25.88 6.29 10.39
N ASP A 454 26.80 5.42 10.82
CA ASP A 454 27.31 4.33 10.00
C ASP A 454 26.33 3.15 9.91
N ALA A 455 25.56 2.86 10.97
CA ALA A 455 24.46 1.90 10.91
C ALA A 455 23.40 2.32 9.90
N CYS A 456 22.98 3.59 9.94
CA CYS A 456 22.08 4.20 8.98
C CYS A 456 22.62 4.12 7.55
N ALA A 457 23.90 4.42 7.33
CA ALA A 457 24.53 4.33 6.00
C ALA A 457 24.55 2.90 5.44
N ALA A 458 24.98 1.91 6.24
CA ALA A 458 24.99 0.51 5.82
C ALA A 458 23.58 0.00 5.48
N TYR A 459 22.59 0.38 6.30
CA TYR A 459 21.20 0.00 6.14
C TYR A 459 20.55 0.62 4.89
N VAL A 460 20.76 1.92 4.66
CA VAL A 460 20.28 2.62 3.46
C VAL A 460 20.92 2.05 2.19
N LEU A 461 22.22 1.71 2.22
CA LEU A 461 22.90 1.04 1.12
C LEU A 461 22.28 -0.32 0.80
N ALA A 462 21.97 -1.13 1.82
CA ALA A 462 21.30 -2.41 1.65
C ALA A 462 19.94 -2.26 0.98
N ILE A 463 19.08 -1.35 1.47
CA ILE A 463 17.77 -1.08 0.88
C ILE A 463 17.90 -0.62 -0.57
N ALA A 464 18.77 0.36 -0.84
CA ALA A 464 18.98 0.89 -2.18
C ALA A 464 19.47 -0.19 -3.16
N PHE A 465 20.39 -1.05 -2.72
CA PHE A 465 20.88 -2.18 -3.50
C PHE A 465 19.78 -3.20 -3.78
N ALA A 466 18.99 -3.57 -2.77
CA ALA A 466 17.86 -4.47 -2.91
C ALA A 466 16.85 -3.94 -3.94
N ILE A 467 16.44 -2.68 -3.79
CA ILE A 467 15.48 -2.02 -4.69
C ILE A 467 16.04 -1.94 -6.12
N ARG A 468 17.31 -1.58 -6.31
CA ARG A 468 17.94 -1.46 -7.64
C ARG A 468 18.07 -2.80 -8.35
N THR A 469 18.53 -3.82 -7.64
CA THR A 469 19.04 -5.04 -8.28
C THR A 469 18.11 -6.24 -8.18
N GLY A 470 17.18 -6.24 -7.22
CA GLY A 470 16.46 -7.46 -6.85
C GLY A 470 17.38 -8.55 -6.29
N GLY A 471 18.52 -8.16 -5.70
CA GLY A 471 19.52 -9.07 -5.16
C GLY A 471 18.97 -9.98 -4.06
N SER A 472 19.55 -11.18 -3.97
CA SER A 472 19.20 -12.14 -2.91
C SER A 472 19.46 -11.55 -1.51
N PRO A 473 18.79 -12.07 -0.46
CA PRO A 473 19.06 -11.67 0.92
C PRO A 473 20.55 -11.69 1.28
N ARG A 474 21.28 -12.71 0.80
CA ARG A 474 22.72 -12.82 0.99
C ARG A 474 23.50 -11.67 0.35
N ALA A 475 23.22 -11.36 -0.92
CA ALA A 475 23.90 -10.30 -1.64
C ALA A 475 23.65 -8.92 -0.99
N VAL A 476 22.43 -8.68 -0.52
CA VAL A 476 22.04 -7.43 0.18
C VAL A 476 22.83 -7.27 1.48
N TRP A 477 22.96 -8.34 2.26
CA TRP A 477 23.80 -8.36 3.47
C TRP A 477 25.29 -8.17 3.14
N GLU A 478 25.82 -8.84 2.11
CA GLU A 478 27.23 -8.73 1.70
C GLU A 478 27.60 -7.30 1.33
N VAL A 479 26.74 -6.57 0.60
CA VAL A 479 26.96 -5.16 0.26
C VAL A 479 27.11 -4.29 1.51
N ALA A 480 26.22 -4.45 2.49
CA ALA A 480 26.29 -3.69 3.74
C ALA A 480 27.52 -4.06 4.57
N ARG A 481 27.82 -5.36 4.69
CA ARG A 481 28.98 -5.88 5.42
C ARG A 481 30.29 -5.40 4.82
N ASP A 482 30.45 -5.51 3.51
CA ASP A 482 31.70 -5.17 2.82
C ASP A 482 31.95 -3.66 2.87
N TRP A 483 30.89 -2.86 2.70
CA TRP A 483 31.00 -1.43 2.92
C TRP A 483 31.41 -1.10 4.37
N ALA A 484 30.77 -1.73 5.35
CA ALA A 484 31.04 -1.49 6.77
C ALA A 484 32.47 -1.90 7.16
N ARG A 485 33.00 -2.97 6.57
CA ARG A 485 34.39 -3.42 6.80
C ARG A 485 35.40 -2.33 6.45
N ASP A 486 35.14 -1.61 5.36
CA ASP A 486 36.10 -0.70 4.78
C ASP A 486 35.89 0.76 5.27
N HIS A 487 34.69 1.11 5.75
CA HIS A 487 34.31 2.53 5.97
C HIS A 487 33.56 2.84 7.28
N ALA A 488 33.11 1.84 8.04
CA ALA A 488 32.27 2.05 9.22
C ALA A 488 33.04 1.85 10.54
N ASP A 489 32.46 2.37 11.63
CA ASP A 489 32.84 1.99 12.98
C ASP A 489 32.81 0.45 13.16
N SER A 490 33.85 -0.10 13.80
CA SER A 490 33.97 -1.53 14.08
C SER A 490 32.73 -2.15 14.74
N ALA A 491 32.03 -1.41 15.60
CA ALA A 491 30.84 -1.90 16.28
C ALA A 491 29.67 -2.17 15.30
N VAL A 492 29.61 -1.44 14.19
CA VAL A 492 28.61 -1.64 13.12
C VAL A 492 28.96 -2.89 12.31
N LEU A 493 30.22 -3.05 11.91
CA LEU A 493 30.70 -4.26 11.23
C LEU A 493 30.45 -5.51 12.08
N GLU A 494 30.77 -5.45 13.38
CA GLU A 494 30.51 -6.54 14.33
C GLU A 494 29.03 -6.93 14.35
N SER A 495 28.12 -5.94 14.42
CA SER A 495 26.68 -6.18 14.45
C SER A 495 26.17 -6.80 13.15
N ILE A 496 26.61 -6.32 12.00
CA ILE A 496 26.23 -6.89 10.69
C ILE A 496 26.81 -8.30 10.54
N SER A 497 28.05 -8.54 10.97
CA SER A 497 28.69 -9.85 10.86
C SER A 497 28.07 -10.89 11.81
N ALA A 498 27.73 -10.48 13.03
CA ALA A 498 27.09 -11.35 14.02
C ALA A 498 25.69 -11.83 13.57
N ALA A 499 25.00 -11.07 12.72
CA ALA A 499 23.71 -11.45 12.15
C ALA A 499 23.76 -12.76 11.34
N GLU A 500 24.92 -13.14 10.79
CA GLU A 500 25.10 -14.43 10.11
C GLU A 500 24.99 -15.60 11.10
N GLN A 501 25.41 -15.39 12.35
CA GLN A 501 25.50 -16.44 13.37
C GLN A 501 24.24 -16.54 14.24
N GLY A 502 23.55 -15.42 14.51
CA GLY A 502 22.39 -15.44 15.38
C GLY A 502 21.75 -14.07 15.63
N PRO A 503 20.56 -14.08 16.27
CA PRO A 503 19.88 -12.85 16.67
C PRO A 503 20.64 -12.16 17.83
N PRO A 504 20.36 -10.88 18.09
CA PRO A 504 20.95 -10.20 19.24
C PRO A 504 20.51 -10.84 20.57
N ALA A 505 21.41 -10.88 21.55
CA ALA A 505 21.15 -11.58 22.83
C ALA A 505 20.34 -10.77 23.86
N ARG A 506 20.19 -9.45 23.67
CA ARG A 506 19.80 -8.51 24.75
C ARG A 506 18.61 -7.60 24.43
N PHE A 507 17.63 -8.09 23.66
CA PHE A 507 16.42 -7.35 23.26
C PHE A 507 15.72 -6.61 24.42
N THR A 508 15.59 -7.25 25.59
CA THR A 508 14.85 -6.69 26.73
C THR A 508 15.71 -5.86 27.69
N SER A 509 17.03 -6.04 27.70
CA SER A 509 17.95 -5.35 28.64
C SER A 509 18.65 -4.13 28.07
N GLN A 510 18.63 -3.94 26.75
CA GLN A 510 19.25 -2.83 26.02
C GLN A 510 18.29 -2.27 24.97
N GLN A 511 17.03 -2.09 25.36
CA GLN A 511 15.96 -1.55 24.50
C GLN A 511 16.37 -0.20 23.89
N GLY A 512 16.01 0.05 22.64
CA GLY A 512 16.39 1.26 21.93
C GLY A 512 17.82 1.30 21.37
N TRP A 513 18.66 0.26 21.54
CA TRP A 513 20.04 0.31 21.06
C TRP A 513 20.18 0.01 19.55
N VAL A 514 20.78 0.93 18.79
CA VAL A 514 20.91 0.83 17.32
C VAL A 514 21.54 -0.48 16.84
N ARG A 515 22.47 -1.04 17.61
CA ARG A 515 23.17 -2.30 17.28
C ARG A 515 22.24 -3.51 17.32
N ILE A 516 21.28 -3.52 18.24
CA ILE A 516 20.28 -4.60 18.36
C ILE A 516 19.36 -4.56 17.14
N ALA A 517 18.84 -3.38 16.82
CA ALA A 517 17.97 -3.21 15.67
C ALA A 517 18.65 -3.61 14.36
N LEU A 518 19.90 -3.15 14.16
CA LEU A 518 20.67 -3.45 12.94
C LEU A 518 20.98 -4.95 12.82
N GLN A 519 21.49 -5.59 13.88
CA GLN A 519 21.78 -7.02 13.87
C GLN A 519 20.49 -7.83 13.66
N ASN A 520 19.38 -7.48 14.31
CA ASN A 520 18.12 -8.16 14.14
C ASN A 520 17.62 -8.09 12.69
N ALA A 521 17.62 -6.91 12.07
CA ALA A 521 17.16 -6.75 10.70
C ALA A 521 17.94 -7.63 9.71
N PHE A 522 19.27 -7.65 9.81
CA PHE A 522 20.10 -8.53 8.97
C PHE A 522 19.98 -10.01 9.32
N TYR A 523 19.75 -10.36 10.59
CA TYR A 523 19.51 -11.74 10.99
C TYR A 523 18.20 -12.24 10.36
N ARG A 524 17.13 -11.45 10.45
CA ARG A 524 15.85 -11.80 9.83
C ARG A 524 15.95 -11.89 8.32
N LEU A 525 16.72 -10.99 7.69
CA LEU A 525 16.99 -11.06 6.26
C LEU A 525 17.64 -12.39 5.86
N LEU A 526 18.63 -12.87 6.61
CA LEU A 526 19.38 -14.08 6.27
C LEU A 526 18.64 -15.38 6.58
N HIS A 527 17.79 -15.38 7.61
CA HIS A 527 17.32 -16.63 8.23
C HIS A 527 15.80 -16.85 8.18
N SER A 528 15.00 -15.85 7.75
CA SER A 528 13.54 -16.01 7.65
C SER A 528 13.14 -16.49 6.26
N ALA A 529 12.17 -17.42 6.15
CA ALA A 529 11.74 -17.90 4.84
C ALA A 529 10.80 -16.90 4.16
N THR A 530 10.08 -16.10 4.94
CA THR A 530 9.18 -15.06 4.46
C THR A 530 9.34 -13.75 5.23
N LEU A 531 8.85 -12.65 4.64
CA LEU A 531 8.76 -11.35 5.31
C LEU A 531 7.94 -11.45 6.59
N GLU A 532 6.78 -12.11 6.53
CA GLU A 532 5.89 -12.28 7.69
C GLU A 532 6.61 -12.98 8.84
N GLU A 533 7.26 -14.12 8.58
CA GLU A 533 8.04 -14.84 9.61
C GLU A 533 9.16 -13.98 10.20
N GLY A 534 9.82 -13.16 9.38
CA GLY A 534 10.89 -12.28 9.84
C GLY A 534 10.39 -11.17 10.77
N VAL A 535 9.27 -10.55 10.42
CA VAL A 535 8.62 -9.50 11.24
C VAL A 535 8.01 -10.11 12.51
N VAL A 536 7.21 -11.17 12.39
CA VAL A 536 6.58 -11.83 13.55
C VAL A 536 7.64 -12.38 14.51
N GLY A 537 8.69 -12.99 13.97
CA GLY A 537 9.81 -13.48 14.77
C GLY A 537 10.51 -12.35 15.52
N THR A 538 10.65 -11.18 14.91
CA THR A 538 11.20 -9.98 15.56
C THR A 538 10.33 -9.54 16.74
N VAL A 539 9.03 -9.44 16.52
CA VAL A 539 8.08 -9.03 17.58
C VAL A 539 8.08 -10.05 18.73
N ALA A 540 8.17 -11.35 18.44
CA ALA A 540 8.23 -12.40 19.45
C ALA A 540 9.48 -12.31 20.36
N CYS A 541 10.54 -11.60 19.97
CA CYS A 541 11.73 -11.37 20.80
C CYS A 541 11.51 -10.33 21.92
N GLY A 542 10.41 -9.59 21.91
CA GLY A 542 10.07 -8.61 22.94
C GLY A 542 11.02 -7.41 23.00
N GLY A 543 10.86 -6.60 24.06
CA GLY A 543 11.59 -5.34 24.22
C GLY A 543 11.02 -4.25 23.32
N ASP A 544 11.88 -3.65 22.51
CA ASP A 544 11.60 -2.51 21.62
C ASP A 544 10.99 -3.00 20.29
N THR A 545 9.77 -3.54 20.33
CA THR A 545 9.25 -4.42 19.27
C THR A 545 8.75 -3.68 18.04
N ASP A 546 8.11 -2.52 18.18
CA ASP A 546 7.71 -1.66 17.07
C ASP A 546 8.92 -1.21 16.26
N THR A 547 9.94 -0.61 16.89
CA THR A 547 11.12 -0.14 16.17
C THR A 547 11.88 -1.28 15.48
N ASN A 548 12.12 -2.39 16.20
CA ASN A 548 12.85 -3.51 15.61
C ASN A 548 12.07 -4.14 14.44
N ALA A 549 10.74 -4.22 14.54
CA ALA A 549 9.89 -4.76 13.49
C ALA A 549 9.74 -3.80 12.31
N ALA A 550 9.70 -2.48 12.54
CA ALA A 550 9.70 -1.45 11.51
C ALA A 550 10.96 -1.55 10.64
N ILE A 551 12.13 -1.66 11.27
CA ILE A 551 13.43 -1.79 10.59
C ILE A 551 13.52 -3.16 9.87
N ALA A 552 13.16 -4.27 10.52
CA ALA A 552 13.15 -5.57 9.85
C ALA A 552 12.18 -5.58 8.65
N GLY A 553 10.98 -5.02 8.83
CA GLY A 553 9.92 -4.95 7.83
C GLY A 553 10.32 -4.12 6.61
N ALA A 554 11.00 -2.98 6.79
CA ALA A 554 11.48 -2.19 5.66
C ALA A 554 12.52 -2.93 4.82
N LEU A 555 13.50 -3.57 5.47
CA LEU A 555 14.55 -4.31 4.77
C LEU A 555 14.01 -5.55 4.05
N LEU A 556 13.19 -6.36 4.74
CA LEU A 556 12.55 -7.53 4.14
C LEU A 556 11.61 -7.12 3.00
N GLY A 557 10.86 -6.03 3.17
CA GLY A 557 9.99 -5.46 2.14
C GLY A 557 10.76 -4.97 0.92
N ALA A 558 11.94 -4.36 1.12
CA ALA A 558 12.83 -3.94 0.03
C ALA A 558 13.41 -5.13 -0.76
N VAL A 559 13.50 -6.32 -0.16
CA VAL A 559 14.05 -7.52 -0.81
C VAL A 559 12.95 -8.35 -1.48
N HIS A 560 11.87 -8.62 -0.75
CA HIS A 560 10.80 -9.51 -1.21
C HIS A 560 9.69 -8.78 -1.99
N GLY A 561 9.62 -7.46 -1.88
CA GLY A 561 8.62 -6.63 -2.55
C GLY A 561 7.23 -6.70 -1.92
N ARG A 562 6.34 -5.81 -2.40
CA ARG A 562 4.96 -5.68 -1.90
C ARG A 562 4.17 -6.99 -1.88
N PRO A 563 4.22 -7.89 -2.89
CA PRO A 563 3.47 -9.14 -2.86
C PRO A 563 3.81 -10.08 -1.69
N ALA A 564 4.94 -9.88 -1.02
CA ALA A 564 5.32 -10.66 0.16
C ALA A 564 4.67 -10.18 1.46
N ILE A 565 4.00 -9.02 1.44
CA ILE A 565 3.30 -8.47 2.61
C ILE A 565 1.93 -9.16 2.71
N PRO A 566 1.55 -9.71 3.88
CA PRO A 566 0.23 -10.29 4.08
C PRO A 566 -0.88 -9.31 3.68
N SER A 567 -1.89 -9.78 2.93
CA SER A 567 -2.97 -8.91 2.45
C SER A 567 -3.76 -8.25 3.58
N GLY A 568 -3.91 -8.93 4.72
CA GLY A 568 -4.50 -8.37 5.93
C GLY A 568 -3.71 -7.18 6.49
N TRP A 569 -2.38 -7.25 6.44
CA TRP A 569 -1.51 -6.15 6.88
C TRP A 569 -1.61 -4.97 5.92
N GLU A 570 -1.51 -5.22 4.61
CA GLU A 570 -1.69 -4.18 3.60
C GLU A 570 -3.06 -3.48 3.77
N SER A 571 -4.12 -4.26 3.91
CA SER A 571 -5.48 -3.72 4.06
C SER A 571 -5.62 -2.89 5.34
N ALA A 572 -5.04 -3.34 6.45
CA ALA A 572 -5.09 -2.58 7.70
C ALA A 572 -4.33 -1.25 7.60
N VAL A 573 -3.13 -1.25 7.03
CA VAL A 573 -2.35 -0.03 6.80
C VAL A 573 -3.09 0.94 5.86
N LEU A 574 -3.55 0.46 4.71
CA LEU A 574 -4.16 1.32 3.68
C LEU A 574 -5.59 1.78 4.00
N SER A 575 -6.17 1.32 5.11
CA SER A 575 -7.46 1.79 5.64
C SER A 575 -7.34 2.56 6.96
N CYS A 576 -6.14 2.68 7.53
CA CYS A 576 -5.93 3.32 8.82
C CYS A 576 -5.97 4.85 8.73
N ARG A 577 -7.00 5.45 9.33
CA ARG A 577 -7.14 6.92 9.49
C ARG A 577 -7.36 7.25 10.96
N PRO A 578 -6.32 7.69 11.68
CA PRO A 578 -6.44 8.18 13.05
C PRO A 578 -7.16 9.54 13.10
N LEU A 579 -8.48 9.51 12.91
CA LEU A 579 -9.37 10.67 12.94
C LEU A 579 -9.52 11.20 14.38
N SER A 580 -10.15 12.37 14.53
CA SER A 580 -10.43 12.99 15.84
C SER A 580 -11.21 12.13 16.84
N SER A 581 -11.89 11.08 16.35
CA SER A 581 -12.62 10.10 17.15
C SER A 581 -11.77 8.89 17.57
N SER A 582 -10.57 8.74 17.04
CA SER A 582 -9.66 7.64 17.35
C SER A 582 -8.94 7.86 18.68
N PRO A 583 -8.42 6.81 19.34
CA PRO A 583 -7.69 6.94 20.61
C PRO A 583 -6.50 7.91 20.52
N HIS A 584 -5.76 7.84 19.41
CA HIS A 584 -4.62 8.69 19.11
C HIS A 584 -4.81 9.40 17.77
N PRO A 585 -5.54 10.52 17.73
CA PRO A 585 -5.78 11.25 16.50
C PRO A 585 -4.49 11.87 15.97
N ARG A 586 -4.25 11.78 14.66
CA ARG A 586 -3.04 12.31 14.01
C ARG A 586 -3.38 13.15 12.78
N PRO A 587 -2.60 14.21 12.48
CA PRO A 587 -2.72 14.93 11.20
C PRO A 587 -2.59 14.00 9.98
N GLN A 588 -3.20 14.40 8.86
CA GLN A 588 -3.23 13.60 7.61
C GLN A 588 -1.84 13.25 7.08
N GLU A 589 -0.88 14.12 7.29
CA GLU A 589 0.51 13.95 6.86
C GLU A 589 1.14 12.66 7.44
N TYR A 590 0.62 12.17 8.56
CA TYR A 590 1.11 10.97 9.25
C TYR A 590 0.19 9.76 9.08
N TRP A 591 -0.87 9.87 8.29
CA TRP A 591 -1.68 8.71 7.92
C TRP A 591 -0.90 7.88 6.88
N PRO A 592 -0.91 6.53 6.99
CA PRO A 592 -0.13 5.69 6.09
C PRO A 592 -0.87 5.31 4.80
N VAL A 593 -2.08 5.82 4.60
CA VAL A 593 -2.99 5.39 3.51
C VAL A 593 -2.46 5.64 2.09
N ASP A 594 -1.47 6.52 1.94
CA ASP A 594 -0.84 6.90 0.67
C ASP A 594 0.61 6.40 0.54
N VAL A 595 1.04 5.48 1.43
CA VAL A 595 2.43 4.98 1.49
C VAL A 595 2.90 4.38 0.15
N LEU A 596 2.00 3.75 -0.61
CA LEU A 596 2.32 3.21 -1.93
C LEU A 596 2.64 4.30 -2.96
N PHE A 597 1.97 5.45 -2.88
CA PHE A 597 2.22 6.59 -3.75
C PHE A 597 3.48 7.35 -3.35
N LEU A 598 3.74 7.46 -2.03
CA LEU A 598 5.01 7.99 -1.53
C LEU A 598 6.19 7.17 -2.04
N ALA A 599 6.13 5.84 -1.95
CA ALA A 599 7.18 4.94 -2.42
C ALA A 599 7.47 5.12 -3.92
N GLU A 600 6.41 5.12 -4.75
CA GLU A 600 6.56 5.28 -6.21
C GLU A 600 7.18 6.63 -6.58
N LYS A 601 6.69 7.74 -5.99
CA LYS A 601 7.23 9.06 -6.29
C LYS A 601 8.66 9.26 -5.79
N LEU A 602 9.01 8.69 -4.63
CA LEU A 602 10.37 8.76 -4.11
C LEU A 602 11.35 8.06 -5.05
N ALA A 603 11.02 6.84 -5.48
CA ALA A 603 11.82 6.12 -6.45
C ALA A 603 11.88 6.87 -7.79
N PHE A 604 10.76 7.37 -8.31
CA PHE A 604 10.76 8.16 -9.53
C PHE A 604 11.70 9.38 -9.45
N LEU A 605 11.59 10.17 -8.38
CA LEU A 605 12.43 11.34 -8.13
C LEU A 605 13.91 10.97 -8.00
N GLY A 606 14.22 9.88 -7.28
CA GLY A 606 15.56 9.34 -7.14
C GLY A 606 16.23 9.00 -8.48
N ARG A 607 15.46 8.39 -9.39
CA ARG A 607 15.91 8.10 -10.76
C ARG A 607 16.20 9.37 -11.55
N GLN A 608 15.36 10.39 -11.40
CA GLN A 608 15.57 11.67 -12.09
C GLN A 608 16.83 12.39 -11.63
N GLN A 609 17.21 12.28 -10.35
CA GLN A 609 18.44 12.89 -9.85
C GLN A 609 19.72 12.12 -10.17
N ALA A 610 19.59 10.84 -10.54
CA ALA A 610 20.73 9.99 -10.89
C ALA A 610 21.18 10.15 -12.35
N GLY A 611 20.26 10.56 -13.23
CA GLY A 611 20.53 10.88 -14.64
C GLY A 611 21.02 12.30 -14.80
#